data_AF-A0A954HVP9-F1
#
_entry.id   AF-A0A954HVP9-F1
#
_cell.length_a   1.000
_cell.length_b   1.000
_cell.length_c   1.000
_cell.angle_alpha   90.00
_cell.angle_beta   90.00
_cell.angle_gamma   90.00
#
_symmetry.space_group_name_H-M   'P 1'
#
loop_
_entity.id
_entity.type
_entity.pdbx_description
1 polymer ?
#
loop_
_entity_poly.entity_id
_entity_poly.type
_entity_poly.pdbx_seq_one_letter_code
_entity_poly.pdbx_strand_id
1 'polypeptide(L)'
;MSSTQSASGRLPYPPHTVHIRWKNRGPDFVRGQYSREHTWTFDGGVTVAASPSPFVVPTPWSNPDHVDPEEALLAAISSCHMLTVLWLASKAGWIVEAYEDASEATLAKNERRVPWVSEAILRPRITWGGDQQPSDAEVAALHAQAHDLCFIANSVRTEIRIEAPDAADPATDHA
;
A
#
# COMPACT_ATOMS: atom_id res chain seq x y z
N MET A 1 28.16 -11.07 -45.16
CA MET A 1 27.62 -9.85 -44.54
C MET A 1 26.21 -10.15 -44.06
N SER A 2 26.07 -10.66 -42.84
CA SER A 2 24.74 -10.85 -42.22
C SER A 2 24.69 -9.93 -41.01
N SER A 3 23.83 -8.92 -41.10
CA SER A 3 23.63 -7.88 -40.11
C SER A 3 22.86 -8.47 -38.94
N THR A 4 23.50 -8.54 -37.77
CA THR A 4 22.83 -8.75 -36.49
C THR A 4 22.04 -7.48 -36.14
N GLN A 5 20.74 -7.49 -36.43
CA GLN A 5 19.83 -6.50 -35.83
C GLN A 5 19.70 -6.82 -34.35
N SER A 6 20.21 -5.90 -33.53
CA SER A 6 19.96 -5.85 -32.09
C SER A 6 18.46 -5.66 -31.86
N ALA A 7 17.78 -6.69 -31.37
CA ALA A 7 16.46 -6.54 -30.81
C ALA A 7 16.58 -5.68 -29.54
N SER A 8 16.26 -4.38 -29.65
CA SER A 8 16.09 -3.56 -28.45
C SER A 8 14.87 -4.10 -27.70
N GLY A 9 15.11 -4.96 -26.72
CA GLY A 9 14.09 -5.57 -25.88
C GLY A 9 13.32 -4.49 -25.14
N ARG A 10 12.16 -4.11 -25.67
CA ARG A 10 11.23 -3.24 -24.95
C ARG A 10 10.68 -4.06 -23.78
N LEU A 11 10.89 -3.58 -22.55
CA LEU A 11 10.23 -4.17 -21.40
C LEU A 11 8.71 -4.16 -21.65
N PRO A 12 7.97 -5.21 -21.27
CA PRO A 12 6.54 -5.32 -21.55
C PRO A 12 5.72 -4.23 -20.87
N TYR A 13 6.26 -3.60 -19.82
CA TYR A 13 5.60 -2.55 -19.04
C TYR A 13 6.49 -1.31 -18.93
N PRO A 14 5.93 -0.09 -19.02
CA PRO A 14 6.67 1.14 -18.76
C PRO A 14 7.07 1.24 -17.28
N PRO A 15 8.14 1.99 -16.95
CA PRO A 15 8.49 2.26 -15.57
C PRO A 15 7.43 3.14 -14.90
N HIS A 16 7.20 2.89 -13.61
CA HIS A 16 6.43 3.80 -12.75
C HIS A 16 7.42 4.79 -12.13
N THR A 17 7.09 6.09 -12.11
CA THR A 17 8.02 7.13 -11.66
C THR A 17 7.41 8.00 -10.57
N VAL A 18 8.23 8.38 -9.60
CA VAL A 18 7.90 9.33 -8.54
C VAL A 18 9.10 10.23 -8.31
N HIS A 19 8.85 11.52 -8.15
CA HIS A 19 9.87 12.52 -7.83
C HIS A 19 9.75 12.92 -6.35
N ILE A 20 10.80 12.64 -5.57
CA ILE A 20 10.86 12.96 -4.14
C ILE A 20 11.73 14.21 -3.94
N ARG A 21 11.18 15.23 -3.27
CA ARG A 21 11.90 16.48 -3.00
C ARG A 21 11.86 16.85 -1.53
N TRP A 22 13.04 16.85 -0.91
CA TRP A 22 13.33 17.48 0.38
C TRP A 22 14.28 18.67 0.17
N LYS A 23 14.18 19.69 1.02
CA LYS A 23 15.08 20.85 0.99
C LYS A 23 15.43 21.25 2.43
N ASN A 24 16.72 21.36 2.72
CA ASN A 24 17.17 21.90 4.01
C ASN A 24 16.68 23.35 4.19
N ARG A 25 16.08 23.64 5.36
CA ARG A 25 15.54 24.96 5.71
C ARG A 25 16.31 25.65 6.84
N GLY A 26 17.33 25.02 7.44
CA GLY A 26 18.00 25.57 8.61
C GLY A 26 19.45 25.11 8.81
N PRO A 27 20.17 25.74 9.76
CA PRO A 27 21.59 25.46 10.00
C PRO A 27 21.81 24.17 10.81
N ASP A 28 20.81 23.70 11.56
CA ASP A 28 20.95 22.60 12.51
C ASP A 28 20.85 21.19 11.89
N PHE A 29 20.99 21.08 10.56
CA PHE A 29 20.96 19.80 9.85
C PHE A 29 21.95 18.79 10.42
N VAL A 30 23.20 19.21 10.65
CA VAL A 30 24.27 18.35 11.19
C VAL A 30 23.98 17.92 12.64
N ARG A 31 23.16 18.68 13.38
CA ARG A 31 22.72 18.33 14.74
C ARG A 31 21.52 17.39 14.74
N GLY A 32 21.01 16.99 13.58
CA GLY A 32 19.83 16.15 13.44
C GLY A 32 18.50 16.87 13.70
N GLN A 33 18.54 18.18 13.92
CA GLN A 33 17.41 19.03 14.29
C GLN A 33 16.90 19.80 13.06
N TYR A 34 16.22 19.08 12.17
CA TYR A 34 15.67 19.63 10.94
C TYR A 34 14.33 18.98 10.60
N SER A 35 13.43 19.73 9.97
CA SER A 35 12.18 19.16 9.44
C SER A 35 12.50 18.15 8.36
N ARG A 36 11.92 16.97 8.48
CA ARG A 36 11.99 15.90 7.48
C ARG A 36 10.75 15.87 6.58
N GLU A 37 9.93 16.91 6.64
CA GLU A 37 8.85 17.11 5.69
C GLU A 37 9.39 17.28 4.27
N HIS A 38 8.73 16.63 3.33
CA HIS A 38 9.10 16.60 1.93
C HIS A 38 7.86 16.34 1.07
N THR A 39 8.06 16.21 -0.24
CA THR A 39 6.96 16.01 -1.19
C THR A 39 7.25 14.84 -2.11
N TRP A 40 6.20 14.08 -2.46
CA TRP A 40 6.20 13.06 -3.50
C TRP A 40 5.34 13.55 -4.65
N THR A 41 5.91 13.64 -5.86
CA THR A 41 5.18 14.04 -7.07
C THR A 41 5.12 12.86 -8.03
N PHE A 42 3.91 12.43 -8.35
CA PHE A 42 3.64 11.33 -9.26
C PHE A 42 3.54 11.84 -10.70
N ASP A 43 3.72 10.93 -11.66
CA ASP A 43 3.72 11.23 -13.11
C ASP A 43 2.43 11.89 -13.62
N GLY A 44 1.28 11.58 -13.02
CA GLY A 44 -0.01 12.23 -13.29
C GLY A 44 -0.16 13.64 -12.72
N GLY A 45 0.87 14.18 -12.04
CA GLY A 45 0.89 15.53 -11.48
C GLY A 45 0.36 15.67 -10.05
N VAL A 46 -0.10 14.58 -9.43
CA VAL A 46 -0.49 14.56 -8.00
C VAL A 46 0.76 14.77 -7.14
N THR A 47 0.67 15.68 -6.17
CA THR A 47 1.71 15.88 -5.16
C THR A 47 1.15 15.58 -3.78
N VAL A 48 1.86 14.74 -3.03
CA VAL A 48 1.55 14.36 -1.65
C VAL A 48 2.59 14.97 -0.71
N ALA A 49 2.13 15.54 0.40
CA ALA A 49 2.98 15.96 1.49
C ALA A 49 3.38 14.74 2.32
N ALA A 50 4.69 14.61 2.58
CA ALA A 50 5.25 13.45 3.25
C ALA A 50 6.15 13.84 4.43
N SER A 51 6.26 12.95 5.40
CA SER A 51 7.08 13.08 6.61
C SER A 51 7.57 11.68 7.02
N PRO A 52 8.63 11.53 7.84
CA PRO A 52 8.80 10.30 8.60
C PRO A 52 7.66 10.12 9.61
N SER A 53 7.40 8.87 9.98
CA SER A 53 6.48 8.52 11.05
C SER A 53 6.88 9.17 12.38
N PRO A 54 5.93 9.74 13.15
CA PRO A 54 6.22 10.29 14.47
C PRO A 54 6.74 9.25 15.47
N PHE A 55 6.47 7.96 15.22
CA PHE A 55 6.98 6.85 16.04
C PHE A 55 8.48 6.59 15.85
N VAL A 56 9.03 6.97 14.70
CA VAL A 56 10.46 6.80 14.37
C VAL A 56 11.24 8.09 14.59
N VAL A 57 10.64 9.23 14.24
CA VAL A 57 11.22 10.56 14.43
C VAL A 57 10.23 11.41 15.21
N PRO A 58 10.55 11.88 16.43
CA PRO A 58 9.60 12.65 17.21
C PRO A 58 9.37 14.06 16.64
N THR A 59 8.24 14.64 17.02
CA THR A 59 7.97 16.07 16.81
C THR A 59 9.02 16.91 17.57
N PRO A 60 9.43 18.08 17.04
CA PRO A 60 8.91 18.78 15.86
C PRO A 60 9.62 18.42 14.53
N TRP A 61 10.35 17.29 14.46
CA TRP A 61 11.11 16.92 13.25
C TRP A 61 10.34 16.05 12.26
N SER A 62 9.19 15.57 12.68
CA SER A 62 8.13 14.93 11.88
C SER A 62 6.86 15.78 11.91
N ASN A 63 5.99 15.56 10.93
CA ASN A 63 4.64 16.10 10.88
C ASN A 63 3.64 14.94 10.80
N PRO A 64 2.81 14.69 11.84
CA PRO A 64 1.83 13.61 11.85
C PRO A 64 0.68 13.81 10.85
N ASP A 65 0.52 15.00 10.27
CA ASP A 65 -0.52 15.27 9.26
C ASP A 65 -0.08 14.90 7.84
N HIS A 66 1.16 14.44 7.66
CA HIS A 66 1.73 14.07 6.36
C HIS A 66 1.92 12.56 6.26
N VAL A 67 1.77 12.01 5.05
CA VAL A 67 1.96 10.58 4.79
C VAL A 67 3.38 10.15 5.17
N ASP A 68 3.48 9.07 5.92
CA ASP A 68 4.76 8.41 6.17
C ASP A 68 5.01 7.18 5.26
N PRO A 69 6.28 6.77 5.07
CA PRO A 69 6.60 5.65 4.19
C PRO A 69 5.99 4.31 4.62
N GLU A 70 5.82 4.10 5.93
CA GLU A 70 5.26 2.87 6.48
C GLU A 70 3.75 2.78 6.16
N GLU A 71 3.01 3.86 6.39
CA GLU A 71 1.61 4.00 6.00
C GLU A 71 1.42 3.89 4.48
N ALA A 72 2.30 4.54 3.69
CA ALA A 72 2.24 4.46 2.24
C ALA A 72 2.48 3.06 1.69
N LEU A 73 3.37 2.28 2.33
CA LEU A 73 3.60 0.88 1.97
C LEU A 73 2.34 0.04 2.24
N LEU A 74 1.73 0.21 3.41
CA LEU A 74 0.48 -0.47 3.77
C LEU A 74 -0.65 -0.12 2.78
N ALA A 75 -0.80 1.17 2.46
CA ALA A 75 -1.78 1.64 1.48
C ALA A 75 -1.56 1.00 0.09
N ALA A 76 -0.30 0.87 -0.35
CA ALA A 76 0.03 0.22 -1.62
C ALA A 76 -0.29 -1.29 -1.61
N ILE A 77 -0.01 -1.99 -0.50
CA ILE A 77 -0.35 -3.41 -0.32
C ILE A 77 -1.87 -3.60 -0.37
N SER A 78 -2.60 -2.87 0.47
CA SER A 78 -4.06 -2.92 0.58
C SER A 78 -4.73 -2.60 -0.77
N SER A 79 -4.33 -1.51 -1.42
CA SER A 79 -4.89 -1.09 -2.70
C SER A 79 -4.61 -2.09 -3.84
N CYS A 80 -3.41 -2.66 -3.92
CA CYS A 80 -3.11 -3.70 -4.90
C CYS A 80 -3.98 -4.96 -4.71
N HIS A 81 -4.17 -5.37 -3.46
CA HIS A 81 -5.04 -6.48 -3.13
C HIS A 81 -6.48 -6.19 -3.52
N MET A 82 -7.02 -5.04 -3.10
CA MET A 82 -8.36 -4.56 -3.47
C MET A 82 -8.59 -4.59 -4.98
N LEU A 83 -7.67 -4.01 -5.77
CA LEU A 83 -7.81 -3.95 -7.22
C LEU A 83 -7.89 -5.34 -7.84
N THR A 84 -7.13 -6.30 -7.31
CA THR A 84 -7.20 -7.70 -7.74
C THR A 84 -8.51 -8.37 -7.35
N VAL A 85 -9.00 -8.13 -6.12
CA VAL A 85 -10.31 -8.62 -5.65
C VAL A 85 -11.43 -8.11 -6.55
N LEU A 86 -11.47 -6.79 -6.82
CA LEU A 86 -12.48 -6.17 -7.69
C LEU A 86 -12.46 -6.75 -9.10
N TRP A 87 -11.27 -6.96 -9.66
CA TRP A 87 -11.11 -7.59 -10.96
C TRP A 87 -11.64 -9.03 -10.97
N LEU A 88 -11.26 -9.86 -10.00
CA LEU A 88 -11.73 -11.24 -9.89
C LEU A 88 -13.25 -11.33 -9.67
N ALA A 89 -13.81 -10.49 -8.80
CA ALA A 89 -15.26 -10.41 -8.58
C ALA A 89 -16.01 -10.08 -9.87
N SER A 90 -15.48 -9.12 -10.67
CA SER A 90 -16.05 -8.79 -11.97
C SER A 90 -16.04 -9.98 -12.95
N LYS A 91 -15.02 -10.84 -12.89
CA LYS A 91 -14.93 -12.05 -13.71
C LYS A 91 -15.90 -13.14 -13.26
N ALA A 92 -16.20 -13.20 -11.97
CA ALA A 92 -17.20 -14.11 -11.40
C ALA A 92 -18.65 -13.62 -11.58
N GLY A 93 -18.85 -12.40 -12.06
CA GLY A 93 -20.17 -11.80 -12.22
C GLY A 93 -20.80 -11.32 -10.91
N TRP A 94 -20.00 -11.14 -9.85
CA TRP A 94 -20.46 -10.56 -8.59
C TRP A 94 -20.34 -9.04 -8.62
N ILE A 95 -21.38 -8.35 -8.13
CA ILE A 95 -21.41 -6.90 -8.04
C ILE A 95 -20.83 -6.48 -6.69
N VAL A 96 -19.76 -5.70 -6.72
CA VAL A 96 -19.21 -5.03 -5.53
C VAL A 96 -19.73 -3.59 -5.53
N GLU A 97 -20.49 -3.22 -4.50
CA GLU A 97 -21.01 -1.86 -4.32
C GLU A 97 -20.04 -0.99 -3.52
N ALA A 98 -19.39 -1.58 -2.52
CA ALA A 98 -18.37 -0.92 -1.70
C ALA A 98 -17.29 -1.91 -1.27
N TYR A 99 -16.07 -1.39 -1.12
CA TYR A 99 -14.93 -2.08 -0.54
C TYR A 99 -14.24 -1.11 0.43
N GLU A 100 -14.07 -1.54 1.66
CA GLU A 100 -13.35 -0.79 2.69
C GLU A 100 -12.32 -1.70 3.34
N ASP A 101 -11.15 -1.17 3.69
CA ASP A 101 -10.09 -1.96 4.32
C ASP A 101 -9.42 -1.16 5.45
N ALA A 102 -9.72 -1.55 6.69
CA ALA A 102 -9.11 -1.02 7.90
C ALA A 102 -7.81 -1.79 8.21
N SER A 103 -6.82 -1.56 7.36
CA SER A 103 -5.54 -2.28 7.42
C SER A 103 -4.58 -1.72 8.47
N GLU A 104 -3.65 -2.56 8.93
CA GLU A 104 -2.62 -2.22 9.91
C GLU A 104 -1.26 -2.80 9.51
N ALA A 105 -0.18 -2.09 9.82
CA ALA A 105 1.18 -2.57 9.60
C ALA A 105 2.01 -2.52 10.89
N THR A 106 2.80 -3.57 11.11
CA THR A 106 3.67 -3.69 12.28
C THR A 106 5.13 -3.53 11.90
N LEU A 107 5.85 -2.68 12.63
CA LEU A 107 7.31 -2.60 12.56
C LEU A 107 7.94 -3.53 13.60
N ALA A 108 8.86 -4.38 13.16
CA ALA A 108 9.67 -5.22 14.03
C ALA A 108 11.16 -5.13 13.66
N LYS A 109 12.01 -5.72 14.50
CA LYS A 109 13.43 -5.90 14.19
C LYS A 109 13.66 -7.29 13.60
N ASN A 110 14.36 -7.36 12.48
CA ASN A 110 14.80 -8.65 11.93
C ASN A 110 15.97 -9.26 12.73
N GLU A 111 16.47 -10.41 12.29
CA GLU A 111 17.60 -11.14 12.90
C GLU A 111 18.88 -10.29 13.03
N ARG A 112 19.04 -9.29 12.14
CA ARG A 112 20.15 -8.32 12.15
C ARG A 112 19.87 -7.09 13.02
N ARG A 113 18.76 -7.09 13.78
CA ARG A 113 18.24 -5.99 14.59
C ARG A 113 17.88 -4.73 13.80
N VAL A 114 17.67 -4.84 12.49
CA VAL A 114 17.28 -3.74 11.62
C VAL A 114 15.75 -3.64 11.61
N PRO A 115 15.16 -2.46 11.89
CA PRO A 115 13.72 -2.25 11.76
C PRO A 115 13.24 -2.48 10.33
N TRP A 116 12.07 -3.08 10.19
CA TRP A 116 11.37 -3.27 8.92
C TRP A 116 9.87 -3.47 9.17
N VAL A 117 9.05 -3.22 8.16
CA VAL A 117 7.61 -3.53 8.20
C VAL A 117 7.46 -5.05 8.06
N SER A 118 7.27 -5.73 9.19
CA SER A 118 7.29 -7.19 9.26
C SER A 118 5.97 -7.84 8.90
N GLU A 119 4.87 -7.15 9.20
CA GLU A 119 3.50 -7.66 9.00
C GLU A 119 2.59 -6.55 8.48
N ALA A 120 1.66 -6.94 7.61
CA ALA A 120 0.52 -6.14 7.20
C ALA A 120 -0.76 -6.98 7.31
N ILE A 121 -1.72 -6.52 8.10
CA ILE A 121 -3.02 -7.15 8.29
C ILE A 121 -4.04 -6.35 7.49
N LEU A 122 -4.67 -6.99 6.51
CA LEU A 122 -5.77 -6.44 5.72
C LEU A 122 -7.10 -6.94 6.27
N ARG A 123 -8.09 -6.05 6.40
CA ARG A 123 -9.43 -6.34 6.94
C ARG A 123 -10.52 -5.87 5.97
N PRO A 124 -10.60 -6.48 4.78
CA PRO A 124 -11.53 -6.06 3.75
C PRO A 124 -12.99 -6.32 4.14
N ARG A 125 -13.81 -5.27 4.04
CA ARG A 125 -15.27 -5.30 4.13
C ARG A 125 -15.84 -5.03 2.75
N ILE A 126 -16.60 -5.98 2.21
CA ILE A 126 -17.20 -5.88 0.88
C ILE A 126 -18.71 -5.84 1.03
N THR A 127 -19.33 -4.79 0.47
CA THR A 127 -20.78 -4.74 0.28
C THR A 127 -21.10 -5.34 -1.09
N TRP A 128 -21.78 -6.48 -1.08
CA TRP A 128 -22.21 -7.18 -2.30
C TRP A 128 -23.58 -6.70 -2.75
N GLY A 129 -23.71 -6.41 -4.04
CA GLY A 129 -24.96 -6.02 -4.68
C GLY A 129 -25.56 -7.13 -5.53
N GLY A 130 -26.78 -6.87 -6.01
CA GLY A 130 -27.50 -7.77 -6.92
C GLY A 130 -28.00 -9.07 -6.27
N ASP A 131 -28.65 -9.89 -7.10
CA ASP A 131 -29.31 -11.14 -6.65
C ASP A 131 -28.32 -12.30 -6.50
N GLN A 132 -27.18 -12.26 -7.20
CA GLN A 132 -26.14 -13.29 -7.14
C GLN A 132 -24.98 -12.80 -6.26
N GLN A 133 -24.97 -13.26 -5.01
CA GLN A 133 -23.92 -12.95 -4.05
C GLN A 133 -23.06 -14.18 -3.76
N PRO A 134 -21.74 -14.02 -3.54
CA PRO A 134 -20.87 -15.12 -3.17
C PRO A 134 -21.18 -15.63 -1.76
N SER A 135 -20.95 -16.92 -1.55
CA SER A 135 -20.85 -17.50 -0.21
C SER A 135 -19.55 -17.10 0.49
N ASP A 136 -19.49 -17.22 1.82
CA ASP A 136 -18.27 -16.93 2.59
C ASP A 136 -17.05 -17.72 2.11
N ALA A 137 -17.25 -18.97 1.69
CA ALA A 137 -16.18 -19.81 1.14
C ALA A 137 -15.65 -19.28 -0.21
N GLU A 138 -16.53 -18.76 -1.05
CA GLU A 138 -16.16 -18.12 -2.31
C GLU A 138 -15.43 -16.79 -2.09
N VAL A 139 -15.86 -16.00 -1.10
CA VAL A 139 -15.16 -14.77 -0.70
C VAL A 139 -13.76 -15.09 -0.16
N ALA A 140 -13.63 -16.12 0.68
CA ALA A 140 -12.32 -16.56 1.16
C ALA A 140 -11.39 -17.01 0.02
N ALA A 141 -11.91 -17.80 -0.93
CA ALA A 141 -11.16 -18.23 -2.10
C ALA A 141 -10.76 -17.05 -3.01
N LEU A 142 -11.66 -16.08 -3.19
CA LEU A 142 -11.42 -14.85 -3.93
C LEU A 142 -10.24 -14.07 -3.35
N HIS A 143 -10.21 -13.89 -2.03
CA HIS A 143 -9.11 -13.21 -1.35
C HIS A 143 -7.79 -13.97 -1.43
N ALA A 144 -7.80 -15.30 -1.27
CA ALA A 144 -6.59 -16.10 -1.44
C ALA A 144 -6.02 -15.95 -2.86
N GLN A 145 -6.87 -16.05 -3.88
CA GLN A 145 -6.45 -15.85 -5.27
C GLN A 145 -5.97 -14.41 -5.54
N ALA A 146 -6.61 -13.41 -4.93
CA ALA A 146 -6.18 -12.02 -5.07
C ALA A 146 -4.79 -11.77 -4.48
N HIS A 147 -4.47 -12.41 -3.35
CA HIS A 147 -3.16 -12.33 -2.72
C HIS A 147 -2.07 -12.88 -3.65
N ASP A 148 -2.29 -14.07 -4.22
CA ASP A 148 -1.35 -14.73 -5.14
C ASP A 148 -1.06 -13.89 -6.40
N LEU A 149 -2.06 -13.15 -6.88
CA LEU A 149 -1.95 -12.33 -8.09
C LEU A 149 -1.52 -10.88 -7.84
N CYS A 150 -1.51 -10.40 -6.59
CA CYS A 150 -1.14 -9.02 -6.30
C CYS A 150 0.36 -8.79 -6.51
N PHE A 151 0.70 -7.84 -7.38
CA PHE A 151 2.09 -7.50 -7.70
C PHE A 151 2.88 -7.04 -6.48
N ILE A 152 2.26 -6.26 -5.59
CA ILE A 152 2.93 -5.71 -4.40
C ILE A 152 3.16 -6.80 -3.36
N ALA A 153 2.19 -7.69 -3.13
CA ALA A 153 2.37 -8.85 -2.25
C ALA A 153 3.55 -9.72 -2.71
N ASN A 154 3.67 -9.95 -4.02
CA ASN A 154 4.78 -10.67 -4.63
C ASN A 154 6.13 -9.91 -4.65
N SER A 155 6.15 -8.65 -4.19
CA SER A 155 7.33 -7.78 -4.25
C SER A 155 7.92 -7.44 -2.87
N VAL A 156 7.23 -7.81 -1.78
CA VAL A 156 7.64 -7.47 -0.42
C VAL A 156 8.01 -8.73 0.38
N ARG A 157 8.82 -8.53 1.43
CA ARG A 157 9.12 -9.57 2.42
C ARG A 157 8.11 -9.60 3.57
N THR A 158 7.29 -8.56 3.67
CA THR A 158 6.30 -8.36 4.72
C THR A 158 5.31 -9.52 4.70
N GLU A 159 5.04 -10.11 5.86
CA GLU A 159 3.99 -11.11 5.98
C GLU A 159 2.64 -10.41 5.84
N ILE A 160 1.85 -10.79 4.85
CA ILE A 160 0.54 -10.19 4.59
C ILE A 160 -0.53 -11.18 4.99
N ARG A 161 -1.42 -10.77 5.89
CA ARG A 161 -2.56 -11.57 6.36
C ARG A 161 -3.85 -10.89 5.99
N ILE A 162 -4.83 -11.68 5.60
CA ILE A 162 -6.19 -11.20 5.30
C ILE A 162 -7.10 -11.78 6.36
N GLU A 163 -7.63 -10.91 7.20
CA GLU A 163 -8.55 -11.26 8.27
C GLU A 163 -9.98 -10.96 7.82
N ALA A 164 -10.91 -11.83 8.23
CA ALA A 164 -12.31 -11.49 8.11
C ALA A 164 -12.59 -10.27 8.99
N PRO A 165 -13.37 -9.30 8.53
CA PRO A 165 -13.73 -8.15 9.33
C PRO A 165 -14.49 -8.60 10.58
N ASP A 166 -14.13 -8.03 11.74
CA ASP A 166 -14.82 -8.31 13.00
C ASP A 166 -16.32 -8.01 12.86
N ALA A 167 -17.16 -8.92 13.37
CA ALA A 167 -18.62 -8.78 13.36
C ALA A 167 -19.15 -7.60 14.22
N ALA A 168 -18.26 -6.88 14.92
CA ALA A 168 -18.60 -5.93 15.98
C ALA A 168 -18.19 -4.47 15.71
N ASP A 169 -17.79 -4.12 14.48
CA ASP A 169 -17.35 -2.75 14.18
C ASP A 169 -18.36 -2.02 13.26
N PRO A 170 -19.44 -1.44 13.83
CA PRO A 170 -20.25 -0.50 13.08
C PRO A 170 -19.39 0.74 12.86
N ALA A 171 -19.05 1.01 11.60
CA ALA A 171 -18.54 2.27 11.06
C ALA A 171 -18.19 3.30 12.16
N THR A 172 -16.90 3.46 12.43
CA THR A 172 -16.43 4.63 13.18
C THR A 172 -16.74 5.86 12.33
N ASP A 173 -17.90 6.43 12.65
CA ASP A 173 -18.44 7.70 12.19
C ASP A 173 -17.42 8.79 12.56
N HIS A 174 -16.49 9.07 11.64
CA HIS A 174 -15.61 10.23 11.75
C HIS A 174 -16.31 11.41 11.06
N ALA A 175 -17.05 12.14 11.89
CA ALA A 175 -17.49 13.52 11.68
C ALA A 175 -16.31 14.49 11.56
#